data_AF-A0A919YT81-F1
#
_entry.id   AF-A0A919YT81-F1
#
_cell.length_a   1.000
_cell.length_b   1.000
_cell.length_c   1.000
_cell.angle_alpha   90.00
_cell.angle_beta   90.00
_cell.angle_gamma   90.00
#
_symmetry.space_group_name_H-M   'P 1'
#
loop_
_entity.id
_entity.type
_entity.pdbx_description
1 polymer ?
#
loop_
_entity_poly.entity_id
_entity_poly.type
_entity_poly.pdbx_seq_one_letter_code
_entity_poly.pdbx_strand_id
1 'polypeptide(L)'
;MFSFKKAVPLLMIMVVLLSACSQNIEALQQLGQNKEESRVEKDTPITSNEPSIKLDKELEEADTFDPIVLFELTEDDFKKPATEIPYYSFGRIEFITQEIIQGFAEGHFPWRGSPDHAAEILTQNLIPAGVSPDQVSHNRIRVENENQADELTIVEKIVPDLGTFTISLQFHPESGGICFISKIVWQPAKR
;
A
#
# COMPACT_ATOMS: atom_id res chain seq x y z
N MET A 1 30.84 21.30 -45.58
CA MET A 1 29.92 22.42 -45.29
C MET A 1 28.80 21.84 -44.41
N PHE A 2 29.00 21.78 -43.10
CA PHE A 2 28.05 21.16 -42.16
C PHE A 2 27.24 22.24 -41.47
N SER A 3 25.93 22.18 -41.67
CA SER A 3 24.93 23.13 -41.19
C SER A 3 24.57 22.82 -39.73
N PHE A 4 24.97 23.68 -38.81
CA PHE A 4 24.47 23.67 -37.43
C PHE A 4 23.02 24.16 -37.40
N LYS A 5 22.07 23.28 -37.07
CA LYS A 5 20.72 23.67 -36.68
C LYS A 5 20.72 24.06 -35.20
N LYS A 6 20.16 25.24 -34.94
CA LYS A 6 20.09 25.92 -33.65
C LYS A 6 19.30 25.09 -32.63
N ALA A 7 19.89 24.95 -31.44
CA ALA A 7 19.22 24.48 -30.24
C ALA A 7 18.20 25.52 -29.75
N VAL A 8 17.02 25.06 -29.35
CA VAL A 8 16.01 25.84 -28.64
C VAL A 8 16.24 25.61 -27.14
N PRO A 9 16.36 26.65 -26.30
CA PRO A 9 16.47 26.47 -24.86
C PRO A 9 15.06 26.27 -24.27
N LEU A 10 14.75 25.05 -23.85
CA LEU A 10 13.60 24.73 -23.01
C LEU A 10 14.02 24.97 -21.56
N LEU A 11 14.05 26.24 -21.14
CA LEU A 11 14.26 26.65 -19.76
C LEU A 11 13.03 27.47 -19.34
N MET A 12 12.52 27.20 -18.14
CA MET A 12 11.28 27.72 -17.53
C MET A 12 10.02 26.91 -17.87
N ILE A 13 9.71 25.94 -17.00
CA ILE A 13 8.52 25.90 -16.13
C ILE A 13 8.72 24.68 -15.23
N MET A 14 9.41 24.87 -14.10
CA MET A 14 9.43 23.86 -13.03
C MET A 14 9.73 24.49 -11.66
N VAL A 15 9.07 25.61 -11.36
CA VAL A 15 9.13 26.25 -10.03
C VAL A 15 7.74 26.77 -9.65
N VAL A 16 6.75 25.88 -9.54
CA VAL A 16 5.58 26.05 -8.66
C VAL A 16 4.98 24.66 -8.44
N LEU A 17 5.39 23.93 -7.40
CA LEU A 17 4.61 22.84 -6.74
C LEU A 17 5.41 22.18 -5.58
N LEU A 18 6.10 22.97 -4.75
CA LEU A 18 6.78 22.49 -3.53
C LEU A 18 6.43 23.37 -2.32
N SER A 19 5.14 23.69 -2.13
CA SER A 19 4.71 24.47 -0.97
C SER A 19 3.33 24.07 -0.44
N ALA A 20 3.11 22.76 -0.26
CA ALA A 20 1.87 22.28 0.40
C ALA A 20 2.00 20.98 1.21
N CYS A 21 3.22 20.45 1.46
CA CYS A 21 3.39 19.22 2.25
C CYS A 21 4.17 19.41 3.56
N SER A 22 4.18 20.61 4.14
CA SER A 22 5.00 20.90 5.35
C SER A 22 4.20 21.19 6.63
N GLN A 23 2.93 20.79 6.74
CA GLN A 23 2.10 21.12 7.93
C GLN A 23 1.50 19.93 8.68
N ASN A 24 1.88 18.68 8.40
CA ASN A 24 1.20 17.53 9.02
C ASN A 24 2.09 16.51 9.75
N ILE A 25 3.27 16.92 10.24
CA ILE A 25 4.20 16.02 10.94
C ILE A 25 4.20 16.21 12.48
N GLU A 26 3.56 17.25 13.03
CA GLU A 26 3.57 17.50 14.48
C GLU A 26 2.46 16.79 15.29
N ALA A 27 1.53 16.06 14.64
CA ALA A 27 0.37 15.47 15.32
C ALA A 27 0.61 14.08 15.96
N LEU A 28 1.78 13.45 15.76
CA LEU A 28 2.00 12.03 16.16
C LEU A 28 2.76 11.82 17.48
N GLN A 29 2.99 12.85 18.31
CA GLN A 29 3.81 12.74 19.52
C GLN A 29 3.09 12.89 20.88
N GLN A 30 1.74 12.93 20.93
CA GLN A 30 1.02 13.16 22.20
C GLN A 30 -0.02 12.09 22.60
N LEU A 31 0.01 10.89 22.02
CA LEU A 31 -0.82 9.75 22.48
C LEU A 31 -0.02 8.82 23.39
N GLY A 32 0.46 9.36 24.50
CA GLY A 32 1.11 8.60 25.56
C GLY A 32 0.70 9.17 26.91
N GLN A 33 0.03 8.34 27.71
CA GLN A 33 -0.43 8.54 29.10
C GLN A 33 -1.90 8.95 29.23
N ASN A 34 -2.74 7.96 29.57
CA ASN A 34 -3.72 7.98 30.67
C ASN A 34 -4.78 6.88 30.46
N LYS A 35 -4.65 5.73 31.14
CA LYS A 35 -5.80 5.06 31.78
C LYS A 35 -5.34 3.86 32.62
N GLU A 36 -5.36 4.03 33.92
CA GLU A 36 -5.30 2.92 34.87
C GLU A 36 -6.29 3.25 36.00
N GLU A 37 -7.47 2.61 35.97
CA GLU A 37 -8.43 2.68 37.06
C GLU A 37 -9.25 1.37 37.16
N SER A 38 -8.84 0.59 38.17
CA SER A 38 -9.62 -0.21 39.14
C SER A 38 -10.86 -1.04 38.74
N ARG A 39 -10.72 -2.36 38.98
CA ARG A 39 -11.42 -3.21 39.98
C ARG A 39 -12.97 -3.28 39.96
N VAL A 40 -13.52 -4.50 39.89
CA VAL A 40 -14.27 -5.22 40.96
C VAL A 40 -14.93 -6.50 40.40
N GLU A 41 -14.64 -7.64 41.05
CA GLU A 41 -15.34 -8.93 40.93
C GLU A 41 -16.80 -8.86 41.38
N LYS A 42 -17.67 -9.66 40.76
CA LYS A 42 -18.68 -10.42 41.52
C LYS A 42 -19.21 -11.63 40.75
N ASP A 43 -18.90 -12.81 41.28
CA ASP A 43 -19.56 -14.07 40.98
C ASP A 43 -21.01 -14.08 41.43
N THR A 44 -21.92 -14.65 40.63
CA THR A 44 -23.09 -15.37 41.14
C THR A 44 -23.57 -16.41 40.10
N PRO A 45 -24.01 -17.61 40.52
CA PRO A 45 -24.33 -18.70 39.61
C PRO A 45 -25.85 -18.95 39.43
N ILE A 46 -26.15 -19.84 38.47
CA ILE A 46 -27.39 -20.66 38.31
C ILE A 46 -28.53 -20.01 37.49
N THR A 47 -28.87 -20.60 36.34
CA THR A 47 -30.09 -21.44 36.15
C THR A 47 -30.23 -21.87 34.69
N SER A 48 -30.09 -23.17 34.48
CA SER A 48 -30.40 -23.92 33.27
C SER A 48 -31.89 -23.90 32.93
N ASN A 49 -32.23 -23.61 31.67
CA ASN A 49 -33.37 -24.19 30.96
C ASN A 49 -33.15 -24.02 29.44
N GLU A 50 -32.81 -25.13 28.78
CA GLU A 50 -32.72 -25.27 27.33
C GLU A 50 -34.12 -25.36 26.70
N PRO A 51 -34.42 -24.56 25.68
CA PRO A 51 -35.29 -24.97 24.59
C PRO A 51 -34.41 -25.39 23.40
N SER A 52 -34.47 -26.68 23.07
CA SER A 52 -33.82 -27.28 21.90
C SER A 52 -34.48 -26.76 20.61
N ILE A 53 -34.04 -25.60 20.13
CA ILE A 53 -34.40 -25.06 18.82
C ILE A 53 -33.58 -25.83 17.80
N LYS A 54 -34.25 -26.67 17.00
CA LYS A 54 -33.68 -27.25 15.78
C LYS A 54 -33.48 -26.10 14.80
N LEU A 55 -32.27 -25.56 14.83
CA LEU A 55 -31.80 -24.57 13.88
C LEU A 55 -31.39 -25.32 12.62
N ASP A 56 -32.32 -25.38 11.67
CA ASP A 56 -32.03 -25.77 10.30
C ASP A 56 -31.02 -24.73 9.77
N LYS A 57 -29.73 -25.08 9.88
CA LYS A 57 -28.61 -24.36 9.26
C LYS A 57 -28.74 -24.54 7.75
N GLU A 58 -29.65 -23.81 7.13
CA GLU A 58 -29.42 -23.34 5.77
C GLU A 58 -28.12 -22.54 5.83
N LEU A 59 -27.07 -23.11 5.23
CA LEU A 59 -25.85 -22.36 4.93
C LEU A 59 -26.30 -21.21 4.03
N GLU A 60 -26.44 -20.01 4.58
CA GLU A 60 -26.47 -18.80 3.79
C GLU A 60 -25.13 -18.77 3.03
N GLU A 61 -25.17 -19.14 1.75
CA GLU A 61 -24.11 -18.84 0.79
C GLU A 61 -24.03 -17.32 0.72
N ALA A 62 -23.24 -16.75 1.63
CA ALA A 62 -23.05 -15.33 1.71
C ALA A 62 -22.47 -14.86 0.37
N ASP A 63 -23.21 -14.02 -0.33
CA ASP A 63 -22.85 -13.40 -1.61
C ASP A 63 -21.49 -12.69 -1.46
N THR A 64 -20.42 -13.40 -1.81
CA THR A 64 -19.06 -12.88 -1.81
C THR A 64 -18.72 -12.47 -3.22
N PHE A 65 -18.51 -11.16 -3.41
CA PHE A 65 -17.96 -10.66 -4.67
C PHE A 65 -16.60 -11.30 -4.93
N ASP A 66 -16.37 -11.71 -6.18
CA ASP A 66 -15.06 -12.18 -6.61
C ASP A 66 -14.01 -11.05 -6.49
N PRO A 67 -12.78 -11.36 -6.04
CA PRO A 67 -11.69 -10.39 -6.02
C PRO A 67 -11.37 -9.85 -7.42
N ILE A 68 -11.07 -8.56 -7.50
CA ILE A 68 -10.75 -7.88 -8.76
C ILE A 68 -9.26 -7.54 -8.79
N VAL A 69 -8.54 -8.01 -9.80
CA VAL A 69 -7.14 -7.63 -10.05
C VAL A 69 -7.10 -6.27 -10.73
N LEU A 70 -6.53 -5.27 -10.05
CA LEU A 70 -6.39 -3.92 -10.56
C LEU A 70 -5.07 -3.70 -11.31
N PHE A 71 -4.03 -4.41 -10.87
CA PHE A 71 -2.69 -4.35 -11.45
C PHE A 71 -1.93 -5.63 -11.15
N GLU A 72 -1.14 -6.11 -12.11
CA GLU A 72 -0.29 -7.28 -11.95
C GLU A 72 0.92 -7.21 -12.90
N LEU A 73 2.09 -7.53 -12.36
CA LEU A 73 3.32 -7.79 -13.10
C LEU A 73 3.52 -9.30 -13.17
N THR A 74 4.04 -9.75 -14.31
CA THR A 74 4.41 -11.15 -14.51
C THR A 74 5.84 -11.41 -14.07
N GLU A 75 6.21 -12.67 -13.88
CA GLU A 75 7.61 -13.05 -13.63
C GLU A 75 8.54 -12.61 -14.76
N ASP A 76 8.05 -12.58 -16.00
CA ASP A 76 8.82 -12.13 -17.16
C ASP A 76 9.10 -10.62 -17.13
N ASP A 77 8.27 -9.82 -16.47
CA ASP A 77 8.54 -8.41 -16.26
C ASP A 77 9.74 -8.19 -15.33
N PHE A 78 9.86 -8.99 -14.27
CA PHE A 78 10.99 -8.94 -13.33
C PHE A 78 12.31 -9.51 -13.89
N LYS A 79 12.29 -10.07 -15.10
CA LYS A 79 13.52 -10.44 -15.83
C LYS A 79 14.10 -9.28 -16.65
N LYS A 80 13.35 -8.20 -16.81
CA LYS A 80 13.78 -7.01 -17.55
C LYS A 80 14.65 -6.11 -16.65
N PRO A 81 15.48 -5.22 -17.22
CA PRO A 81 16.16 -4.20 -16.44
C PRO A 81 15.17 -3.36 -15.64
N ALA A 82 15.57 -2.88 -14.46
CA ALA A 82 14.67 -2.15 -13.55
C ALA A 82 13.96 -0.95 -14.20
N THR A 83 14.60 -0.30 -15.18
CA THR A 83 14.07 0.84 -15.93
C THR A 83 13.03 0.49 -16.99
N GLU A 84 12.81 -0.81 -17.25
CA GLU A 84 11.85 -1.32 -18.23
C GLU A 84 10.67 -2.05 -17.55
N ILE A 85 10.66 -2.12 -16.22
CA ILE A 85 9.57 -2.70 -15.45
C ILE A 85 8.47 -1.63 -15.27
N PRO A 86 7.20 -1.93 -15.61
CA PRO A 86 6.10 -1.02 -15.35
C PRO A 86 5.98 -0.72 -13.85
N TYR A 87 6.00 0.56 -13.49
CA TYR A 87 6.00 1.05 -12.12
C TYR A 87 4.67 1.73 -11.82
N TYR A 88 3.86 1.13 -10.94
CA TYR A 88 2.61 1.74 -10.49
C TYR A 88 2.89 2.90 -9.52
N SER A 89 2.31 4.07 -9.80
CA SER A 89 2.45 5.28 -8.99
C SER A 89 1.20 6.15 -9.10
N PHE A 90 0.47 6.32 -7.99
CA PHE A 90 -0.72 7.17 -7.89
C PHE A 90 -1.77 6.93 -9.00
N GLY A 91 -2.02 5.66 -9.33
CA GLY A 91 -2.99 5.28 -10.36
C GLY A 91 -2.47 5.40 -11.80
N ARG A 92 -1.16 5.60 -11.97
CA ARG A 92 -0.49 5.67 -13.27
C ARG A 92 0.55 4.57 -13.37
N ILE A 93 0.83 4.17 -14.61
CA ILE A 93 1.94 3.27 -14.93
C ILE A 93 3.04 4.11 -15.55
N GLU A 94 4.18 4.14 -14.90
CA GLU A 94 5.38 4.88 -15.31
C GLU A 94 6.56 3.90 -15.40
N PHE A 95 7.73 4.40 -15.82
CA PHE A 95 8.97 3.63 -15.82
C PHE A 95 10.00 4.42 -15.02
N ILE A 96 10.69 3.76 -14.10
CA ILE A 96 11.76 4.41 -13.35
C ILE A 96 12.95 4.66 -14.29
N THR A 97 13.64 5.77 -14.10
CA THR A 97 14.84 6.10 -14.88
C THR A 97 16.11 5.83 -14.07
N GLN A 98 17.26 5.82 -14.73
CA GLN A 98 18.55 5.69 -14.04
C GLN A 98 18.79 6.83 -13.06
N GLU A 99 18.31 8.05 -13.37
CA GLU A 99 18.40 9.19 -12.46
C GLU A 99 17.58 8.97 -11.18
N ILE A 100 16.42 8.30 -11.26
CA ILE A 100 15.61 7.96 -10.08
C ILE A 100 16.34 6.93 -9.22
N ILE A 101 16.92 5.90 -9.84
CA ILE A 101 17.68 4.86 -9.13
C ILE A 101 18.89 5.48 -8.42
N GLN A 102 19.65 6.30 -9.14
CA GLN A 102 20.80 7.01 -8.57
C GLN A 102 20.38 7.95 -7.44
N GLY A 103 19.31 8.72 -7.63
CA GLY A 103 18.78 9.60 -6.59
C GLY A 103 18.35 8.83 -5.34
N PHE A 104 17.74 7.65 -5.50
CA PHE A 104 17.42 6.77 -4.38
C PHE A 104 18.66 6.29 -3.62
N ALA A 105 19.71 5.87 -4.34
CA ALA A 105 20.98 5.49 -3.73
C ALA A 105 21.65 6.65 -2.97
N GLU A 106 21.39 7.89 -3.38
CA GLU A 106 21.82 9.12 -2.70
C GLU A 106 20.90 9.52 -1.53
N GLY A 107 19.84 8.75 -1.25
CA GLY A 107 18.91 8.98 -0.15
C GLY A 107 17.69 9.83 -0.51
N HIS A 108 17.47 10.14 -1.79
CA HIS A 108 16.23 10.78 -2.23
C HIS A 108 15.07 9.77 -2.25
N PHE A 109 13.90 10.19 -1.77
CA PHE A 109 12.69 9.34 -1.72
C PHE A 109 12.89 8.00 -0.98
N PRO A 110 13.38 8.03 0.28
CA PRO A 110 13.71 6.82 1.04
C PRO A 110 12.51 5.88 1.23
N TRP A 111 11.29 6.42 1.16
CA TRP A 111 10.05 5.65 1.21
C TRP A 111 9.93 4.59 0.11
N ARG A 112 10.67 4.72 -1.01
CA ARG A 112 10.70 3.71 -2.10
C ARG A 112 11.40 2.41 -1.70
N GLY A 113 12.22 2.43 -0.65
CA GLY A 113 12.92 1.23 -0.15
C GLY A 113 12.15 0.45 0.92
N SER A 114 11.06 1.01 1.42
CA SER A 114 10.26 0.45 2.50
C SER A 114 8.92 0.00 1.92
N PRO A 115 8.65 -1.31 1.78
CA PRO A 115 7.45 -1.78 1.10
C PRO A 115 6.13 -1.27 1.69
N ASP A 116 6.09 -1.08 3.01
CA ASP A 116 4.99 -0.47 3.74
C ASP A 116 4.76 0.99 3.36
N HIS A 117 5.79 1.85 3.45
CA HIS A 117 5.66 3.25 3.06
C HIS A 117 5.41 3.41 1.56
N ALA A 118 6.04 2.59 0.72
CA ALA A 118 5.80 2.59 -0.71
C ALA A 118 4.36 2.22 -1.03
N ALA A 119 3.82 1.16 -0.41
CA ALA A 119 2.42 0.78 -0.58
C ALA A 119 1.49 1.91 -0.12
N GLU A 120 1.74 2.50 1.06
CA GLU A 120 0.93 3.60 1.59
C GLU A 120 0.87 4.78 0.62
N ILE A 121 2.03 5.28 0.19
CA ILE A 121 2.18 6.48 -0.64
C ILE A 121 1.71 6.23 -2.06
N LEU A 122 2.21 5.19 -2.74
CA LEU A 122 1.95 4.97 -4.18
C LEU A 122 0.49 4.62 -4.45
N THR A 123 -0.24 4.09 -3.46
CA THR A 123 -1.64 3.67 -3.62
C THR A 123 -2.63 4.62 -2.93
N GLN A 124 -2.25 5.87 -2.67
CA GLN A 124 -3.18 6.87 -2.11
C GLN A 124 -4.41 7.10 -3.00
N ASN A 125 -4.28 6.91 -4.31
CA ASN A 125 -5.40 7.04 -5.26
C ASN A 125 -6.49 5.97 -5.08
N LEU A 126 -6.24 4.90 -4.30
CA LEU A 126 -7.22 3.87 -3.98
C LEU A 126 -8.18 4.29 -2.86
N ILE A 127 -7.89 5.39 -2.17
CA ILE A 127 -8.73 5.94 -1.11
C ILE A 127 -9.68 6.98 -1.73
N PRO A 128 -11.01 6.78 -1.65
CA PRO A 128 -11.98 7.72 -2.19
C PRO A 128 -11.88 9.10 -1.54
N ALA A 129 -12.19 10.14 -2.33
CA ALA A 129 -12.35 11.49 -1.80
C ALA A 129 -13.49 11.50 -0.76
N GLY A 130 -13.16 11.82 0.49
CA GLY A 130 -14.10 11.87 1.62
C GLY A 130 -13.85 10.83 2.71
N VAL A 131 -13.01 9.82 2.46
CA VAL A 131 -12.50 8.94 3.53
C VAL A 131 -11.28 9.59 4.16
N SER A 132 -11.29 9.74 5.48
CA SER A 132 -10.16 10.32 6.20
C SER A 132 -9.04 9.28 6.38
N PRO A 133 -7.74 9.66 6.29
CA PRO A 133 -6.63 8.70 6.40
C PRO A 133 -6.60 7.89 7.69
N ASP A 134 -7.09 8.44 8.80
CA ASP A 134 -7.20 7.75 10.10
C ASP A 134 -8.23 6.62 10.12
N GLN A 135 -9.14 6.59 9.14
CA GLN A 135 -10.11 5.50 8.97
C GLN A 135 -9.56 4.34 8.13
N VAL A 136 -8.40 4.52 7.49
CA VAL A 136 -7.77 3.50 6.64
C VAL A 136 -6.76 2.70 7.47
N SER A 137 -6.98 1.40 7.55
CA SER A 137 -6.06 0.49 8.26
C SER A 137 -5.06 -0.13 7.30
N HIS A 138 -3.82 -0.33 7.76
CA HIS A 138 -2.75 -0.98 7.02
C HIS A 138 -2.17 -2.13 7.84
N ASN A 139 -2.29 -3.35 7.34
CA ASN A 139 -1.68 -4.53 7.95
C ASN A 139 -0.55 -5.04 7.06
N ARG A 140 0.67 -5.11 7.63
CA ARG A 140 1.82 -5.67 6.92
C ARG A 140 1.92 -7.16 7.20
N ILE A 141 1.96 -7.97 6.14
CA ILE A 141 2.23 -9.39 6.18
C ILE A 141 3.55 -9.62 5.46
N ARG A 142 4.60 -9.92 6.23
CA ARG A 142 5.90 -10.28 5.66
C ARG A 142 5.85 -11.75 5.28
N VAL A 143 6.06 -12.06 4.00
CA VAL A 143 6.21 -13.44 3.54
C VAL A 143 7.69 -13.73 3.53
N GLU A 144 8.16 -14.45 4.54
CA GLU A 144 9.55 -14.91 4.56
C GLU A 144 9.75 -15.91 3.43
N ASN A 145 10.68 -15.61 2.54
CA ASN A 145 11.09 -16.49 1.46
C ASN A 145 12.46 -17.08 1.84
N GLU A 146 12.61 -18.40 1.77
CA GLU A 146 13.80 -19.12 2.28
C GLU A 146 15.11 -18.63 1.64
N ASN A 147 15.03 -18.03 0.44
CA ASN A 147 16.19 -17.56 -0.31
C ASN A 147 16.54 -16.07 -0.12
N GLN A 148 15.77 -15.28 0.64
CA GLN A 148 15.94 -13.82 0.90
C GLN A 148 16.05 -12.88 -0.33
N ALA A 149 16.38 -13.38 -1.52
CA ALA A 149 16.58 -12.62 -2.75
C ALA A 149 15.26 -12.11 -3.36
N ASP A 150 14.14 -12.79 -3.04
CA ASP A 150 12.79 -12.48 -3.51
C ASP A 150 11.86 -12.25 -2.32
N GLU A 151 12.20 -11.30 -1.46
CA GLU A 151 11.35 -10.94 -0.33
C GLU A 151 10.07 -10.27 -0.85
N LEU A 152 8.99 -11.05 -0.94
CA LEU A 152 7.65 -10.57 -1.21
C LEU A 152 7.06 -9.99 0.08
N THR A 153 6.72 -8.70 0.06
CA THR A 153 5.94 -8.09 1.13
C THR A 153 4.50 -7.92 0.67
N ILE A 154 3.55 -8.32 1.51
CA ILE A 154 2.12 -8.08 1.31
C ILE A 154 1.67 -7.00 2.29
N VAL A 155 0.96 -6.01 1.78
CA VAL A 155 0.32 -4.95 2.57
C VAL A 155 -1.17 -5.01 2.29
N GLU A 156 -1.96 -5.27 3.33
CA GLU A 156 -3.41 -5.15 3.26
C GLU A 156 -3.81 -3.73 3.65
N LYS A 157 -4.47 -3.03 2.73
CA LYS A 157 -5.06 -1.72 2.97
C LYS A 157 -6.57 -1.86 3.05
N ILE A 158 -7.15 -1.58 4.21
CA ILE A 158 -8.59 -1.70 4.46
C ILE A 158 -9.21 -0.32 4.41
N VAL A 159 -10.12 -0.11 3.45
CA VAL A 159 -10.86 1.14 3.26
C VAL A 159 -12.32 0.92 3.68
N PRO A 160 -12.85 1.71 4.63
CA PRO A 160 -14.23 1.58 5.10
C PRO A 160 -15.22 1.61 3.94
N ASP A 161 -16.24 0.75 4.01
CA ASP A 161 -17.34 0.60 3.05
C ASP A 161 -16.92 0.22 1.60
N LEU A 162 -15.62 0.24 1.29
CA LEU A 162 -15.08 -0.08 -0.03
C LEU A 162 -14.49 -1.51 -0.06
N GLY A 163 -13.78 -1.91 0.99
CA GLY A 163 -13.21 -3.25 1.13
C GLY A 163 -11.70 -3.25 1.36
N THR A 164 -11.07 -4.38 1.01
CA THR A 164 -9.65 -4.62 1.28
C THR A 164 -8.86 -4.66 -0.01
N PHE A 165 -7.75 -3.93 -0.06
CA PHE A 165 -6.75 -4.03 -1.11
C PHE A 165 -5.56 -4.83 -0.61
N THR A 166 -5.25 -5.94 -1.29
CA THR A 166 -4.02 -6.69 -1.07
C THR A 166 -2.98 -6.20 -2.07
N ILE A 167 -1.94 -5.55 -1.56
CA ILE A 167 -0.86 -4.95 -2.35
C ILE A 167 0.40 -5.78 -2.13
N SER A 168 0.87 -6.42 -3.18
CA SER A 168 2.12 -7.20 -3.18
C SER A 168 3.26 -6.33 -3.70
N LEU A 169 4.40 -6.38 -3.02
CA LEU A 169 5.60 -5.64 -3.38
C LEU A 169 6.82 -6.56 -3.41
N GLN A 170 7.69 -6.34 -4.39
CA GLN A 170 8.92 -7.10 -4.59
C GLN A 170 10.07 -6.15 -4.92
N PHE A 171 11.29 -6.51 -4.48
CA PHE A 171 12.50 -5.79 -4.86
C PHE A 171 13.05 -6.33 -6.17
N HIS A 172 13.61 -5.44 -6.99
CA HIS A 172 14.37 -5.86 -8.16
C HIS A 172 15.87 -5.74 -7.87
N PRO A 173 16.71 -6.75 -8.18
CA PRO A 173 18.14 -6.73 -7.84
C PRO A 173 18.89 -5.51 -8.39
N GLU A 174 18.50 -5.03 -9.58
CA GLU A 174 19.16 -3.88 -10.24
C GLU A 174 18.60 -2.52 -9.83
N SER A 175 17.57 -2.46 -8.99
CA SER A 175 16.93 -1.17 -8.63
C SER A 175 17.61 -0.44 -7.48
N GLY A 176 18.70 -0.99 -6.94
CA GLY A 176 19.40 -0.43 -5.78
C GLY A 176 18.60 -0.48 -4.48
N GLY A 177 17.53 -1.29 -4.43
CA GLY A 177 16.66 -1.42 -3.26
C GLY A 177 15.31 -0.70 -3.39
N ILE A 178 14.96 -0.17 -4.56
CA ILE A 178 13.59 0.31 -4.82
C ILE A 178 12.66 -0.90 -4.93
N CYS A 179 11.57 -0.89 -4.15
CA CYS A 179 10.51 -1.87 -4.29
C CYS A 179 9.50 -1.49 -5.38
N PHE A 180 8.96 -2.50 -6.04
CA PHE A 180 7.94 -2.42 -7.07
C PHE A 180 6.66 -3.03 -6.52
N ILE A 181 5.52 -2.38 -6.74
CA ILE A 181 4.24 -3.05 -6.59
C ILE A 181 4.17 -4.11 -7.69
N SER A 182 4.00 -5.37 -7.34
CA SER A 182 3.87 -6.48 -8.28
C SER A 182 2.41 -6.85 -8.52
N LYS A 183 1.52 -6.64 -7.55
CA LYS A 183 0.10 -6.93 -7.69
C LYS A 183 -0.76 -6.07 -6.78
N ILE A 184 -1.94 -5.67 -7.27
CA ILE A 184 -3.00 -5.04 -6.48
C ILE A 184 -4.28 -5.82 -6.74
N VAL A 185 -4.84 -6.41 -5.68
CA VAL A 185 -6.13 -7.09 -5.71
C VAL A 185 -7.09 -6.37 -4.78
N TRP A 186 -8.30 -6.07 -5.26
CA TRP A 186 -9.37 -5.50 -4.46
C TRP A 186 -10.43 -6.55 -4.15
N GLN A 187 -10.71 -6.74 -2.87
CA GLN A 187 -11.84 -7.50 -2.37
C GLN A 187 -12.93 -6.52 -1.90
N PRO A 188 -14.06 -6.39 -2.62
CA PRO A 188 -15.14 -5.51 -2.20
C PRO A 188 -15.69 -5.86 -0.82
N ALA A 189 -16.06 -4.84 -0.06
CA ALA A 189 -16.79 -5.02 1.19
C ALA A 189 -18.17 -5.65 0.93
N LYS A 190 -18.61 -6.53 1.84
CA LYS A 190 -19.99 -7.01 1.84
C LYS A 190 -20.91 -5.85 2.19
N ARG A 191 -21.97 -5.66 1.40
CA ARG A 191 -23.02 -4.66 1.67
C ARG A 191 -24.16 -5.26 2.48
#